data_AF-A0A2P8R052-F1
#
_entry.id   AF-A0A2P8R052-F1
#
_cell.length_a   1.000
_cell.length_b   1.000
_cell.length_c   1.000
_cell.angle_alpha   90.00
_cell.angle_beta   90.00
_cell.angle_gamma   90.00
#
_symmetry.space_group_name_H-M   'P 1'
#
loop_
_entity.id
_entity.type
_entity.pdbx_description
1 polymer ?
#
loop_
_entity_poly.entity_id
_entity_poly.type
_entity_poly.pdbx_seq_one_letter_code
_entity_poly.pdbx_strand_id
1 'polypeptide(L)'
;MAFPPLIGFFFTYTVILNYEKIKNYKDYNSEWYQSIFFILIAEILHGFEVFSTAIFFSIFYYFIFTWLLLKVKFRNLFLVILVIIGYLGSFMASNLVLHIKDESFLPIGYEYIFYILIESVFVLLVFKGRII
;
A
#
# COMPACT_ATOMS: atom_id res chain seq x y z
N MET A 1 13.98 -14.95 9.51
CA MET A 1 12.73 -14.36 9.01
C MET A 1 12.66 -12.95 9.56
N ALA A 2 12.74 -11.95 8.69
CA ALA A 2 12.51 -10.57 9.09
C ALA A 2 11.00 -10.36 9.36
N PHE A 3 10.68 -9.37 10.19
CA PHE A 3 9.30 -8.99 10.47
C PHE A 3 8.66 -8.35 9.22
N PRO A 4 7.35 -8.53 8.95
CA PRO A 4 6.71 -7.91 7.79
C PRO A 4 6.83 -6.37 7.82
N PRO A 5 7.15 -5.72 6.68
CA PRO A 5 7.28 -4.27 6.58
C PRO A 5 6.04 -3.46 6.94
N LEU A 6 4.84 -4.06 6.88
CA LEU A 6 3.55 -3.38 6.98
C LEU A 6 3.30 -2.39 5.83
N ILE A 7 4.04 -2.48 4.72
CA ILE A 7 3.84 -1.61 3.54
C ILE A 7 2.45 -1.81 2.96
N GLY A 8 2.02 -3.06 2.75
CA GLY A 8 0.70 -3.36 2.20
C GLY A 8 -0.42 -2.96 3.15
N PHE A 9 -0.22 -3.14 4.46
CA PHE A 9 -1.14 -2.71 5.50
C PHE A 9 -1.34 -1.19 5.50
N PHE A 10 -0.25 -0.42 5.62
CA PHE A 10 -0.34 1.05 5.66
C PHE A 10 -0.72 1.63 4.31
N PHE A 11 -0.33 1.03 3.19
CA PHE A 11 -0.84 1.41 1.87
C PHE A 11 -2.36 1.27 1.81
N THR A 12 -2.90 0.13 2.25
CA THR A 12 -4.35 -0.10 2.28
C THR A 12 -5.04 0.91 3.20
N TYR A 13 -4.46 1.19 4.37
CA TYR A 13 -4.98 2.20 5.28
C TYR A 13 -5.01 3.60 4.65
N THR A 14 -3.95 3.96 3.94
CA THR A 14 -3.84 5.21 3.17
C THR A 14 -4.86 5.25 2.04
N VAL A 15 -5.18 4.14 1.39
CA VAL A 15 -6.29 4.13 0.42
C VAL A 15 -7.65 4.37 1.11
N ILE A 16 -7.89 3.72 2.25
CA ILE A 16 -9.13 3.87 3.03
C ILE A 16 -9.34 5.30 3.49
N LEU A 17 -8.34 5.90 4.12
CA LEU A 17 -8.45 7.25 4.66
C LEU A 17 -8.68 8.28 3.55
N ASN A 18 -8.08 8.11 2.36
CA ASN A 18 -8.32 9.02 1.24
C ASN A 18 -9.74 8.89 0.69
N TYR A 19 -10.22 7.66 0.62
CA TYR A 19 -11.59 7.37 0.22
C TYR A 19 -12.60 7.97 1.21
N GLU A 20 -12.40 7.76 2.51
CA GLU A 20 -13.25 8.32 3.56
C GLU A 20 -13.23 9.85 3.55
N LYS A 21 -12.06 10.46 3.32
CA LYS A 21 -11.91 11.90 3.16
C LYS A 21 -12.76 12.42 2.00
N ILE A 22 -12.59 11.85 0.80
CA ILE A 22 -13.31 12.27 -0.41
C ILE A 22 -14.81 12.05 -0.25
N LYS A 23 -15.23 10.91 0.31
CA LYS A 23 -16.64 10.56 0.52
C LYS A 23 -17.34 11.47 1.53
N ASN A 24 -16.64 11.85 2.61
CA ASN A 24 -17.22 12.61 3.71
C ASN A 24 -16.94 14.12 3.63
N TYR A 25 -16.24 14.59 2.58
CA TYR A 25 -15.81 15.99 2.41
C TYR A 25 -15.07 16.54 3.65
N LYS A 26 -14.17 15.73 4.22
CA LYS A 26 -13.37 16.11 5.41
C LYS A 26 -11.94 16.46 5.03
N ASP A 27 -11.23 17.12 5.94
CA ASP A 27 -9.79 17.33 5.82
C ASP A 27 -9.00 16.08 6.24
N TYR A 28 -7.70 16.07 5.91
CA TYR A 28 -6.81 15.01 6.37
C TYR A 28 -6.56 15.16 7.87
N ASN A 29 -6.74 14.05 8.59
CA ASN A 29 -6.52 13.97 10.03
C ASN A 29 -5.11 13.44 10.35
N SER A 30 -4.73 13.46 11.63
CA SER A 30 -3.45 12.93 12.13
C SER A 30 -3.16 11.49 11.66
N GLU A 31 -4.20 10.65 11.58
CA GLU A 31 -4.14 9.27 11.07
C GLU A 31 -3.51 9.18 9.66
N TRP A 32 -3.82 10.15 8.79
CA TRP A 32 -3.28 10.21 7.42
C TRP A 32 -1.76 10.37 7.44
N TYR A 33 -1.29 11.37 8.19
CA TYR A 33 0.13 11.68 8.30
C TYR A 33 0.90 10.57 8.99
N GLN A 34 0.31 9.93 10.00
CA GLN A 34 0.90 8.76 10.66
C GLN A 34 1.05 7.59 9.68
N SER A 35 0.03 7.31 8.87
CA SER A 35 0.09 6.24 7.87
C SER A 35 1.23 6.46 6.86
N ILE A 36 1.36 7.68 6.33
CA ILE A 36 2.46 8.04 5.41
C ILE A 36 3.81 7.91 6.12
N PHE A 37 3.92 8.38 7.36
CA PHE A 37 5.15 8.30 8.13
C PHE A 37 5.61 6.85 8.35
N PHE A 38 4.69 5.95 8.69
CA PHE A 38 5.02 4.52 8.84
C PHE A 38 5.44 3.87 7.52
N ILE A 39 4.83 4.25 6.40
CA ILE A 39 5.26 3.79 5.08
C ILE A 39 6.71 4.20 4.81
N LEU A 40 7.09 5.45 5.06
CA LEU A 40 8.45 5.93 4.83
C LEU A 40 9.47 5.18 5.70
N ILE A 41 9.15 4.91 6.96
CA ILE A 41 10.00 4.10 7.84
C ILE A 41 10.14 2.67 7.27
N ALA A 42 9.02 2.06 6.86
CA ALA A 42 9.02 0.71 6.33
C ALA A 42 9.87 0.60 5.04
N GLU A 43 9.82 1.61 4.17
CA GLU A 43 10.65 1.67 2.97
C GLU A 43 12.14 1.65 3.32
N ILE A 44 12.57 2.53 4.23
CA ILE A 44 13.97 2.64 4.67
C ILE A 44 14.46 1.33 5.30
N LEU A 45 13.66 0.71 6.18
CA LEU A 45 14.06 -0.50 6.91
C LEU A 45 14.14 -1.74 6.03
N HIS A 46 13.33 -1.81 4.97
CA HIS A 46 13.25 -2.97 4.08
C HIS A 46 13.91 -2.76 2.72
N GLY A 47 14.66 -1.67 2.56
CA GLY A 47 15.49 -1.39 1.39
C GLY A 47 14.72 -0.94 0.16
N PHE A 48 13.43 -0.59 0.29
CA PHE A 48 12.71 0.06 -0.79
C PHE A 48 13.23 1.48 -0.97
N GLU A 49 13.16 1.97 -2.21
CA GLU A 49 13.48 3.37 -2.49
C GLU A 49 12.47 4.29 -1.80
N VAL A 50 12.97 5.32 -1.12
CA VAL A 50 12.12 6.28 -0.39
C VAL A 50 11.13 6.94 -1.35
N PHE A 51 9.87 7.07 -0.92
CA PHE A 51 8.73 7.61 -1.68
C PHE A 51 8.18 6.70 -2.78
N SER A 52 8.68 5.48 -2.96
CA SER A 52 8.16 4.56 -3.99
C SER A 52 6.67 4.28 -3.83
N THR A 53 6.26 4.03 -2.59
CA THR A 53 4.86 3.79 -2.22
C THR A 53 4.02 5.04 -2.42
N ALA A 54 4.55 6.23 -2.16
CA ALA A 54 3.84 7.50 -2.38
C ALA A 54 3.64 7.80 -3.88
N ILE A 55 4.66 7.55 -4.70
CA ILE A 55 4.59 7.64 -6.16
C ILE A 55 3.53 6.67 -6.66
N PHE A 56 3.62 5.41 -6.25
CA PHE A 56 2.68 4.39 -6.67
C PHE A 56 1.25 4.67 -6.21
N PHE A 57 1.08 5.11 -4.96
CA PHE A 57 -0.23 5.51 -4.42
C PHE A 57 -0.89 6.58 -5.29
N SER A 58 -0.13 7.60 -5.70
CA SER A 58 -0.66 8.69 -6.53
C SER A 58 -1.17 8.19 -7.88
N ILE A 59 -0.43 7.30 -8.54
CA ILE A 59 -0.83 6.68 -9.81
C ILE A 59 -2.03 5.75 -9.59
N PHE A 60 -1.95 4.87 -8.60
CA PHE A 60 -2.99 3.90 -8.29
C PHE A 60 -4.33 4.59 -8.00
N TYR A 61 -4.32 5.61 -7.15
CA TYR A 61 -5.55 6.25 -6.71
C TYR A 61 -6.24 7.01 -7.85
N TYR A 62 -5.47 7.63 -8.74
CA TYR A 62 -6.03 8.38 -9.85
C TYR A 62 -6.54 7.49 -10.99
N PHE A 63 -5.80 6.43 -11.34
CA PHE A 63 -6.10 5.64 -12.54
C PHE A 63 -6.82 4.32 -12.25
N ILE A 64 -6.49 3.64 -11.15
CA ILE A 64 -6.87 2.24 -10.93
C ILE A 64 -7.99 2.13 -9.87
N PHE A 65 -7.92 2.93 -8.81
CA PHE A 65 -8.79 2.77 -7.63
C PHE A 65 -10.28 2.80 -7.96
N THR A 66 -10.73 3.78 -8.75
CA THR A 66 -12.15 3.90 -9.14
C THR A 66 -12.63 2.67 -9.93
N TRP A 67 -11.81 2.17 -10.86
CA TRP A 67 -12.14 0.95 -11.61
C TRP A 67 -12.22 -0.27 -10.70
N LEU A 68 -11.27 -0.40 -9.77
CA LEU A 68 -11.23 -1.52 -8.83
C LEU A 68 -12.44 -1.50 -7.89
N LEU A 69 -12.81 -0.33 -7.38
CA LEU A 69 -13.96 -0.12 -6.49
C LEU A 69 -15.28 -0.54 -7.16
N LEU A 70 -15.44 -0.28 -8.46
CA LEU A 70 -16.65 -0.64 -9.21
C LEU A 70 -16.74 -2.14 -9.56
N LYS A 71 -15.58 -2.80 -9.75
CA LYS A 71 -15.53 -4.20 -10.19
C LYS A 71 -15.58 -5.19 -9.03
N VAL A 72 -14.96 -4.89 -7.90
CA VAL A 72 -14.84 -5.82 -6.77
C VAL A 72 -15.97 -5.59 -5.78
N LYS A 73 -16.94 -6.51 -5.75
CA LYS A 73 -18.12 -6.41 -4.85
C LYS A 73 -17.85 -6.90 -3.43
N PHE A 74 -16.88 -7.80 -3.24
CA PHE A 74 -16.59 -8.39 -1.93
C PHE A 74 -15.59 -7.52 -1.16
N ARG A 75 -16.04 -6.92 -0.05
CA ARG A 75 -15.25 -5.99 0.79
C ARG A 75 -13.93 -6.61 1.26
N ASN A 76 -13.99 -7.85 1.75
CA ASN A 76 -12.80 -8.56 2.22
C ASN A 76 -11.81 -8.84 1.08
N LEU A 77 -12.31 -9.25 -0.09
CA LEU A 77 -11.45 -9.48 -1.25
C LEU A 77 -10.79 -8.19 -1.72
N PHE A 78 -11.53 -7.08 -1.71
CA PHE A 78 -11.00 -5.77 -2.06
C PHE A 78 -9.82 -5.37 -1.17
N LEU A 79 -9.95 -5.57 0.15
CA LEU A 79 -8.87 -5.31 1.11
C LEU A 79 -7.60 -6.13 0.82
N VAL A 80 -7.75 -7.43 0.54
CA VAL A 80 -6.62 -8.31 0.19
C VAL A 80 -5.96 -7.85 -1.12
N ILE A 81 -6.75 -7.45 -2.11
CA ILE A 81 -6.23 -6.93 -3.38
C ILE A 81 -5.42 -5.65 -3.14
N LEU A 82 -5.88 -4.75 -2.26
CA LEU A 82 -5.12 -3.54 -1.94
C LEU A 82 -3.77 -3.83 -1.31
N VAL A 83 -3.66 -4.85 -0.43
CA VAL A 83 -2.36 -5.27 0.14
C VAL A 83 -1.41 -5.75 -0.96
N ILE A 84 -1.90 -6.62 -1.85
CA ILE A 84 -1.11 -7.14 -2.97
C ILE A 84 -0.64 -6.01 -3.89
N ILE A 85 -1.56 -5.11 -4.25
CA ILE A 85 -1.28 -3.96 -5.12
C ILE A 85 -0.29 -3.01 -4.46
N GLY A 86 -0.43 -2.74 -3.16
CA GLY A 86 0.52 -1.92 -2.41
C GLY A 86 1.93 -2.47 -2.50
N TYR A 87 2.11 -3.76 -2.23
CA TYR A 87 3.43 -4.40 -2.32
C TYR A 87 4.01 -4.40 -3.73
N LEU A 88 3.25 -4.91 -4.71
CA LEU A 88 3.72 -5.01 -6.09
C LEU A 88 3.99 -3.62 -6.66
N GLY A 89 3.12 -2.66 -6.38
CA GLY A 89 3.25 -1.30 -6.85
C GLY A 89 4.43 -0.56 -6.26
N SER A 90 4.63 -0.66 -4.94
CA SER A 90 5.81 -0.09 -4.27
C SER A 90 7.10 -0.73 -4.80
N PHE A 91 7.11 -2.04 -5.01
CA PHE A 91 8.26 -2.75 -5.58
C PHE A 91 8.56 -2.28 -7.01
N MET A 92 7.53 -2.17 -7.86
CA MET A 92 7.69 -1.67 -9.23
C MET A 92 8.19 -0.21 -9.23
N ALA A 93 7.62 0.64 -8.38
CA ALA A 93 8.06 2.03 -8.26
C ALA A 93 9.51 2.13 -7.75
N SER A 94 9.91 1.31 -6.78
CA SER A 94 11.31 1.27 -6.32
C SER A 94 12.26 0.87 -7.43
N ASN A 95 11.93 -0.17 -8.19
CA ASN A 95 12.76 -0.59 -9.32
C ASN A 95 12.80 0.43 -10.45
N LEU A 96 11.73 1.18 -10.69
CA LEU A 96 11.76 2.32 -11.62
C LEU A 96 12.72 3.42 -11.14
N VAL A 97 12.71 3.74 -9.84
CA VAL A 97 13.64 4.71 -9.25
C VAL A 97 15.08 4.21 -9.33
N LEU A 98 15.35 2.96 -8.98
CA LEU A 98 16.67 2.34 -9.09
C LEU A 98 17.17 2.35 -10.54
N HIS A 99 16.28 2.08 -11.50
CA HIS A 99 16.61 2.15 -12.92
C HIS A 99 17.03 3.57 -13.34
N ILE A 100 16.35 4.61 -12.87
CA ILE A 100 16.71 6.01 -13.13
C ILE A 100 18.07 6.36 -12.50
N LYS A 101 18.45 5.70 -11.41
CA LYS A 101 19.73 5.89 -10.71
C LYS A 101 20.87 5.04 -11.29
N ASP A 102 20.62 4.22 -12.30
CA ASP A 102 21.57 3.21 -12.81
C ASP A 102 22.09 2.24 -11.70
N GLU A 103 21.25 1.98 -10.69
CA GLU A 103 21.55 1.06 -9.58
C GLU A 103 20.95 -0.34 -9.83
N SER A 104 21.45 -1.34 -9.10
CA SER A 104 20.94 -2.71 -9.20
C SER A 104 19.50 -2.81 -8.68
N PHE A 105 18.65 -3.54 -9.42
CA PHE A 105 17.27 -3.80 -9.02
C PHE A 105 17.15 -4.50 -7.67
N LEU A 106 16.06 -4.18 -6.97
CA LEU A 106 15.66 -4.86 -5.75
C LEU A 106 15.27 -6.31 -6.07
N PRO A 107 15.83 -7.32 -5.39
CA PRO A 107 15.48 -8.72 -5.66
C PRO A 107 14.07 -9.04 -5.15
N ILE A 108 13.28 -9.78 -5.95
CA ILE A 108 12.03 -10.39 -5.48
C ILE A 108 12.37 -11.64 -4.66
N GLY A 109 12.15 -11.57 -3.36
CA GLY A 109 12.26 -12.71 -2.45
C GLY A 109 10.91 -13.42 -2.25
N TYR A 110 10.95 -14.70 -1.88
CA TYR A 110 9.75 -15.44 -1.47
C TYR A 110 9.12 -14.84 -0.20
N GLU A 111 9.89 -14.08 0.58
CA GLU A 111 9.43 -13.42 1.81
C GLU A 111 8.28 -12.44 1.57
N TYR A 112 8.24 -11.77 0.39
CA TYR A 112 7.14 -10.87 0.04
C TYR A 112 5.78 -11.56 0.02
N ILE A 113 5.73 -12.82 -0.40
CA ILE A 113 4.49 -13.62 -0.39
C ILE A 113 4.03 -13.82 1.06
N PHE A 114 4.96 -14.11 1.97
CA PHE A 114 4.65 -14.29 3.38
C PHE A 114 4.17 -12.98 4.03
N TYR A 115 4.82 -11.86 3.71
CA TYR A 115 4.40 -10.53 4.18
C TYR A 115 3.00 -10.16 3.69
N ILE A 116 2.72 -10.38 2.40
CA ILE A 116 1.39 -10.17 1.81
C ILE A 116 0.33 -11.02 2.54
N LEU A 117 0.60 -12.29 2.81
CA LEU A 117 -0.36 -13.17 3.49
C LEU A 117 -0.66 -12.70 4.92
N ILE A 118 0.38 -12.39 5.70
CA ILE A 118 0.21 -11.90 7.08
C ILE A 118 -0.53 -10.56 7.10
N GLU A 119 -0.12 -9.61 6.27
CA GLU A 119 -0.72 -8.28 6.25
C GLU A 119 -2.15 -8.31 5.73
N SER A 120 -2.47 -9.23 4.81
CA SER A 120 -3.84 -9.47 4.38
C SER A 120 -4.74 -9.87 5.55
N VAL A 121 -4.26 -10.76 6.44
CA VAL A 121 -5.00 -11.13 7.66
C VAL A 121 -5.18 -9.91 8.56
N PHE A 122 -4.14 -9.11 8.78
CA PHE A 122 -4.25 -7.90 9.62
C PHE A 122 -5.23 -6.88 9.07
N VAL A 123 -5.16 -6.57 7.77
CA VAL A 123 -6.09 -5.64 7.11
C VAL A 123 -7.53 -6.14 7.22
N LEU A 124 -7.76 -7.45 7.07
CA LEU A 124 -9.08 -8.05 7.23
C LEU A 124 -9.62 -7.97 8.66
N LEU A 125 -8.76 -8.00 9.68
CA LEU A 125 -9.18 -7.87 11.08
C LEU A 125 -9.45 -6.40 11.45
N VAL A 126 -8.58 -5.48 11.02
CA VAL A 126 -8.60 -4.07 11.45
C VAL A 126 -9.56 -3.23 10.62
N PHE A 127 -9.63 -3.44 9.30
CA PHE A 127 -10.38 -2.57 8.39
C PHE A 127 -11.69 -3.16 7.89
N LYS A 128 -12.11 -4.30 8.46
CA LYS A 128 -13.42 -4.89 8.18
C LYS A 128 -14.52 -3.86 8.36
N GLY A 129 -15.24 -3.55 7.29
CA GLY A 129 -16.39 -2.66 7.35
C GLY A 129 -16.11 -1.17 7.09
N ARG A 130 -14.84 -0.76 6.89
CA ARG A 130 -14.49 0.64 6.62
C ARG A 130 -14.62 1.05 5.15
N ILE A 131 -14.37 0.12 4.23
CA ILE A 131 -14.44 0.37 2.78
C ILE A 131 -15.57 -0.44 2.14
N ILE A 132 -16.25 0.20 1.19
CA ILE A 132 -17.53 -0.19 0.56
C ILE A 132 -18.67 -0.12 1.56
#